data_AF-A0A920UKD6-F1
#
_entry.id   AF-A0A920UKD6-F1
#
_cell.length_a   1.000
_cell.length_b   1.000
_cell.length_c   1.000
_cell.angle_alpha   90.00
_cell.angle_beta   90.00
_cell.angle_gamma   90.00
#
_symmetry.space_group_name_H-M   'P 1'
#
loop_
_entity.id
_entity.type
_entity.pdbx_description
1 polymer ?
#
loop_
_entity_poly.entity_id
_entity_poly.type
_entity_poly.pdbx_seq_one_letter_code
_entity_poly.pdbx_strand_id
1 'polypeptide(L)'
;MRVSYTDKGVSKIVDINGENKSIVYENNSKILQLYDSIYKTIFIENNRDNQEVIKVLNKQNNEIQDILIPNSNFYEENPPSNMNKFSINRTGFDIESRVYYPSDFSDNNVYPLIVDIHGGPHGRFEDQIAINQEIFTKNGYIVIAVNPRGSSSYGSDFGKAVLNDWGGRIIMT
;
A
#
# COMPACT_ATOMS: atom_id res chain seq x y z
N MET A 1 -14.51 6.47 14.33
CA MET A 1 -13.59 6.27 13.19
C MET A 1 -13.16 4.81 13.06
N ARG A 2 -13.01 4.31 11.84
CA ARG A 2 -12.43 2.99 11.52
C ARG A 2 -11.46 3.08 10.36
N VAL A 3 -10.60 2.08 10.22
CA VAL A 3 -9.74 1.92 9.02
C VAL A 3 -10.49 1.10 7.97
N SER A 4 -10.50 1.57 6.72
CA SER A 4 -11.04 0.91 5.54
C SER A 4 -9.90 0.46 4.64
N TYR A 5 -9.95 -0.80 4.18
CA TYR A 5 -8.91 -1.45 3.36
C TYR A 5 -9.42 -1.85 1.97
N THR A 6 -10.37 -1.09 1.43
CA THR A 6 -11.18 -1.49 0.28
C THR A 6 -10.70 -0.88 -1.04
N ASP A 7 -9.54 -0.22 -1.04
CA ASP A 7 -9.11 0.59 -2.18
C ASP A 7 -7.70 0.23 -2.63
N LYS A 8 -7.54 -0.94 -3.26
CA LYS A 8 -6.35 -1.33 -4.02
C LYS A 8 -5.01 -1.06 -3.32
N GLY A 9 -4.92 -1.48 -2.06
CA GLY A 9 -3.72 -1.32 -1.24
C GLY A 9 -3.56 0.03 -0.53
N VAL A 10 -4.56 0.92 -0.61
CA VAL A 10 -4.65 2.16 0.17
C VAL A 10 -5.57 1.96 1.36
N SER A 11 -5.14 2.44 2.52
CA SER A 11 -5.96 2.51 3.72
C SER A 11 -6.57 3.90 3.88
N LYS A 12 -7.84 3.96 4.29
CA LYS A 12 -8.54 5.23 4.59
C LYS A 12 -9.05 5.21 6.02
N ILE A 13 -9.10 6.38 6.66
CA ILE A 13 -9.87 6.55 7.89
C ILE A 13 -11.25 7.03 7.52
N VAL A 14 -12.25 6.33 8.02
CA VAL A 14 -13.66 6.59 7.73
C VAL A 14 -14.43 6.83 9.02
N ASP A 15 -15.36 7.78 8.97
CA ASP A 15 -16.39 7.88 9.99
C ASP A 15 -17.58 7.00 9.59
N ILE A 16 -18.15 6.31 10.56
CA ILE A 16 -19.27 5.38 10.33
C ILE A 16 -20.35 5.70 11.36
N ASN A 17 -21.44 6.29 10.87
CA ASN A 17 -22.61 6.64 11.66
C ASN A 17 -23.84 5.92 11.08
N GLY A 18 -24.09 4.70 11.57
CA GLY A 18 -25.09 3.81 10.98
C GLY A 18 -24.67 3.36 9.57
N GLU A 19 -25.51 3.60 8.57
CA GLU A 19 -25.22 3.32 7.16
C GLU A 19 -24.37 4.41 6.48
N ASN A 20 -24.30 5.61 7.07
CA ASN A 20 -23.52 6.71 6.52
C ASN A 20 -22.02 6.49 6.75
N LYS A 21 -21.25 6.51 5.67
CA LYS A 21 -19.80 6.40 5.67
C LYS A 21 -19.18 7.61 4.97
N SER A 22 -18.32 8.36 5.67
CA SER A 22 -17.56 9.46 5.10
C SER A 22 -16.05 9.21 5.22
N ILE A 23 -15.28 9.65 4.23
CA ILE A 23 -13.82 9.60 4.28
C ILE A 23 -13.35 10.81 5.08
N VAL A 24 -12.51 10.56 6.08
CA VAL A 24 -11.96 11.57 6.99
C VAL A 24 -10.48 11.79 6.74
N TYR A 25 -9.77 10.71 6.40
CA TYR A 25 -8.38 10.78 5.98
C TYR A 25 -8.13 9.77 4.87
N GLU A 26 -7.43 10.23 3.84
CA GLU A 26 -6.96 9.43 2.74
C GLU A 26 -5.63 10.01 2.25
N ASN A 27 -4.67 9.11 2.07
CA ASN A 27 -3.39 9.36 1.45
C ASN A 27 -2.92 8.05 0.82
N ASN A 28 -2.03 8.08 -0.17
CA ASN A 28 -1.43 6.90 -0.78
C ASN A 28 -0.50 6.20 0.23
N SER A 29 -1.11 5.49 1.18
CA SER A 29 -0.48 5.00 2.40
C SER A 29 -1.25 3.82 2.99
N LYS A 30 -0.68 3.24 4.03
CA LYS A 30 -1.34 2.28 4.91
C LYS A 30 -1.53 2.86 6.30
N ILE A 31 -2.69 2.65 6.92
CA ILE A 31 -2.87 2.96 8.34
C ILE A 31 -2.55 1.69 9.12
N LEU A 32 -1.49 1.73 9.93
CA LEU A 32 -1.02 0.59 10.72
C LEU A 32 -1.86 0.38 11.97
N GLN A 33 -2.19 1.47 12.64
CA GLN A 33 -2.91 1.45 13.90
C GLN A 33 -3.73 2.74 14.04
N LEU A 34 -4.86 2.63 14.73
CA LEU A 34 -5.74 3.74 15.04
C LEU A 34 -6.32 3.57 16.43
N TYR A 35 -6.31 4.65 17.20
CA TYR A 35 -7.00 4.79 18.48
C TYR A 35 -7.98 5.97 18.38
N ASP A 36 -9.23 5.74 18.77
CA ASP A 36 -10.31 6.70 18.61
C ASP A 36 -10.92 7.12 19.95
N SER A 37 -11.15 8.42 20.11
CA SER A 37 -11.88 8.99 21.24
C SER A 37 -12.94 9.99 20.75
N ILE A 38 -13.74 10.54 21.65
CA ILE A 38 -14.77 11.54 21.29
C ILE A 38 -14.18 12.85 20.76
N TYR A 39 -12.95 13.22 21.17
CA TYR A 39 -12.34 14.51 20.79
C TYR A 39 -11.23 14.38 19.75
N LYS A 40 -10.52 13.24 19.74
CA LYS A 40 -9.34 13.02 18.91
C LYS A 40 -9.26 11.61 18.39
N THR A 41 -8.65 11.45 17.22
CA THR A 41 -8.19 10.16 16.70
C THR A 41 -6.67 10.22 16.57
N ILE A 42 -5.97 9.26 17.16
CA ILE A 42 -4.51 9.09 16.99
C ILE A 42 -4.32 7.91 16.04
N PHE A 43 -3.44 8.04 15.06
CA PHE A 43 -3.16 6.93 14.14
C PHE A 43 -1.71 6.94 13.67
N ILE A 44 -1.24 5.76 13.26
CA ILE A 44 0.08 5.56 12.67
C ILE A 44 -0.12 5.30 11.18
N GLU A 45 0.41 6.19 10.35
CA GLU A 45 0.45 6.03 8.90
C GLU A 45 1.80 5.45 8.49
N ASN A 46 1.80 4.43 7.64
CA ASN A 46 2.94 4.03 6.85
C ASN A 46 2.83 4.63 5.43
N ASN A 47 3.61 5.65 5.13
CA ASN A 47 3.68 6.31 3.83
C ASN A 47 5.06 6.14 3.18
N ARG A 48 5.16 6.46 1.88
CA ARG A 48 6.39 6.31 1.12
C ARG A 48 7.49 7.29 1.49
N ASP A 49 7.14 8.46 2.00
CA ASP A 49 8.11 9.53 2.24
C ASP A 49 8.90 9.31 3.53
N ASN A 50 8.24 8.82 4.58
CA ASN A 50 8.82 8.77 5.94
C ASN A 50 8.71 7.40 6.62
N GLN A 51 8.19 6.39 5.90
CA GLN A 51 7.74 5.13 6.49
C GLN A 51 6.68 5.43 7.55
N GLU A 52 7.00 5.54 8.83
CA GLU A 52 6.01 5.73 9.90
C GLU A 52 5.84 7.20 10.31
N VAL A 53 4.59 7.66 10.39
CA VAL A 53 4.22 8.97 10.93
C VAL A 53 3.09 8.81 11.92
N ILE A 54 3.28 9.33 13.14
CA ILE A 54 2.23 9.39 14.16
C ILE A 54 1.45 10.68 13.95
N LYS A 55 0.14 10.57 13.68
CA LYS A 55 -0.74 11.70 13.41
C LYS A 55 -1.87 11.78 14.42
N VAL A 56 -2.38 13.00 14.61
CA VAL A 56 -3.61 13.27 15.36
C VAL A 56 -4.59 14.05 14.53
N LEU A 57 -5.82 13.54 14.46
CA LEU A 57 -6.99 14.26 14.01
C LEU A 57 -7.71 14.88 15.21
N ASN A 58 -7.91 16.18 15.19
CA ASN A 58 -8.82 16.89 16.09
C ASN A 58 -10.24 16.88 15.50
N LYS A 59 -11.21 16.27 16.21
CA LYS A 59 -12.58 16.12 15.69
C LYS A 59 -13.45 17.36 15.82
N GLN A 60 -13.01 18.38 16.55
CA GLN A 60 -13.76 19.63 16.70
C GLN A 60 -13.64 20.52 15.46
N ASN A 61 -12.47 20.51 14.81
CA ASN A 61 -12.16 21.33 13.65
C ASN A 61 -11.71 20.52 12.41
N ASN A 62 -11.62 19.19 12.54
CA ASN A 62 -11.14 18.25 11.53
C ASN A 62 -9.69 18.50 11.06
N GLU A 63 -8.87 19.16 11.87
CA GLU A 63 -7.46 19.36 11.57
C GLU A 63 -6.65 18.10 11.87
N ILE A 64 -5.71 17.79 10.98
CA ILE A 64 -4.76 16.68 11.14
C ILE A 64 -3.36 17.27 11.33
N GLN A 65 -2.66 16.79 12.34
CA GLN A 65 -1.31 17.20 12.67
C GLN A 65 -0.38 15.99 12.78
N ASP A 66 0.81 16.10 12.22
CA ASP A 66 1.90 15.16 12.42
C ASP A 66 2.55 15.45 13.78
N ILE A 67 2.55 14.46 14.66
CA ILE A 67 3.11 14.58 16.02
C ILE A 67 4.56 14.13 16.04
N LEU A 68 4.86 13.03 15.34
CA LEU A 68 6.19 12.44 15.34
C LEU A 68 6.45 11.75 14.00
N ILE A 69 7.62 12.03 13.45
CA ILE A 69 8.17 11.41 12.24
C ILE A 69 9.50 10.77 12.64
N PRO A 70 9.52 9.54 13.18
CA PRO A 70 10.72 8.96 13.78
C PRO A 70 11.91 8.83 12.81
N ASN A 71 11.62 8.67 11.52
CA ASN A 71 12.61 8.34 10.50
C ASN A 71 12.92 9.51 9.54
N SER A 72 12.51 10.75 9.84
CA SER A 72 12.68 11.88 8.92
C SER A 72 14.13 12.04 8.43
N ASN A 73 15.08 12.07 9.36
CA ASN A 73 16.49 12.26 9.03
C ASN A 73 17.03 11.13 8.12
N PHE A 74 16.58 9.89 8.35
CA PHE A 74 17.01 8.77 7.53
C PHE A 74 16.50 8.91 6.09
N TYR A 75 15.23 9.23 5.91
CA TYR A 75 14.62 9.35 4.58
C TYR A 75 14.99 10.64 3.83
N GLU A 76 15.39 11.69 4.54
CA GLU A 76 16.04 12.87 3.93
C GLU A 76 17.37 12.51 3.26
N GLU A 77 18.20 11.69 3.92
CA GLU A 77 19.49 11.24 3.38
C GLU A 77 19.35 10.05 2.42
N ASN A 78 18.31 9.24 2.59
CA ASN A 78 18.09 7.98 1.89
C ASN A 78 16.68 7.91 1.33
N PRO A 79 16.34 8.72 0.30
CA PRO A 79 15.01 8.76 -0.25
C PRO A 79 14.55 7.36 -0.69
N PRO A 80 13.24 7.07 -0.57
CA PRO A 80 12.66 5.79 -0.95
C PRO A 80 12.83 5.53 -2.46
N SER A 81 12.76 4.26 -2.85
CA SER A 81 12.73 3.89 -4.27
C SER A 81 11.57 4.55 -5.02
N ASN A 82 11.74 4.77 -6.32
CA ASN A 82 10.64 5.23 -7.18
C ASN A 82 9.69 4.07 -7.47
N MET A 83 8.38 4.26 -7.23
CA MET A 83 7.36 3.24 -7.50
C MET A 83 6.28 3.76 -8.42
N ASN A 84 6.01 3.01 -9.50
CA ASN A 84 4.89 3.26 -10.40
C ASN A 84 3.89 2.10 -10.34
N LYS A 85 2.59 2.43 -10.41
CA LYS A 85 1.53 1.43 -10.58
C LYS A 85 1.23 1.22 -12.07
N PHE A 86 0.92 -0.02 -12.42
CA PHE A 86 0.40 -0.38 -13.74
C PHE A 86 -0.59 -1.53 -13.60
N SER A 87 -1.39 -1.77 -14.63
CA SER A 87 -2.36 -2.86 -14.65
C SER A 87 -2.16 -3.73 -15.88
N ILE A 88 -2.29 -5.04 -15.69
CA ILE A 88 -2.34 -6.02 -16.79
C ILE A 88 -3.72 -6.65 -16.80
N ASN A 89 -4.42 -6.62 -17.94
CA ASN A 89 -5.66 -7.35 -18.09
C ASN A 89 -5.37 -8.85 -18.28
N ARG A 90 -5.94 -9.70 -17.43
CA ARG A 90 -5.77 -11.16 -17.47
C ARG A 90 -7.05 -11.86 -17.06
N THR A 91 -7.55 -12.74 -17.93
CA THR A 91 -8.76 -13.56 -17.66
C THR A 91 -9.97 -12.73 -17.20
N GLY A 92 -10.13 -11.52 -17.76
CA GLY A 92 -11.24 -10.63 -17.42
C GLY A 92 -11.04 -9.79 -16.15
N PHE A 93 -9.88 -9.86 -15.49
CA PHE A 93 -9.53 -9.02 -14.37
C PHE A 93 -8.38 -8.08 -14.72
N ASP A 94 -8.45 -6.83 -14.26
CA ASP A 94 -7.30 -5.93 -14.25
C ASP A 94 -6.45 -6.22 -13.01
N ILE A 95 -5.27 -6.78 -13.24
CA ILE A 95 -4.31 -7.11 -12.20
C ILE A 95 -3.43 -5.89 -11.94
N GLU A 96 -3.67 -5.20 -10.84
CA GLU A 96 -2.82 -4.09 -10.43
C GLU A 96 -1.46 -4.62 -9.94
N SER A 97 -0.41 -3.98 -10.41
CA SER A 97 0.97 -4.27 -10.05
C SER A 97 1.72 -2.97 -9.79
N ARG A 98 2.82 -3.09 -9.05
CA ARG A 98 3.76 -2.02 -8.77
C ARG A 98 5.11 -2.39 -9.36
N VAL A 99 5.79 -1.44 -9.96
CA VAL A 99 7.21 -1.56 -10.35
C VAL A 99 8.03 -0.56 -9.54
N TYR A 100 9.12 -1.04 -8.98
CA TYR A 100 10.06 -0.27 -8.19
C TYR A 100 11.39 -0.18 -8.94
N TYR A 101 11.93 1.02 -9.01
CA TYR A 101 13.15 1.33 -9.75
C TYR A 101 14.25 1.82 -8.81
N PRO A 102 15.52 1.42 -9.06
CA PRO A 102 16.68 2.02 -8.39
C PRO A 102 16.63 3.54 -8.46
N SER A 103 17.16 4.23 -7.44
CA SER A 103 17.18 5.69 -7.42
C SER A 103 18.01 6.29 -8.56
N ASP A 104 18.97 5.53 -9.09
CA ASP A 104 19.84 5.84 -10.23
C ASP A 104 19.39 5.15 -11.54
N PHE A 105 18.11 4.78 -11.64
CA PHE A 105 17.57 4.13 -12.82
C PHE A 105 17.83 4.92 -14.11
N SER A 106 18.26 4.21 -15.16
CA SER A 106 18.46 4.75 -16.50
C SER A 106 17.98 3.76 -17.54
N ASP A 107 17.24 4.25 -18.55
CA ASP A 107 16.76 3.44 -19.67
C ASP A 107 17.89 2.84 -20.53
N ASN A 108 19.13 3.31 -20.36
CA ASN A 108 20.31 2.80 -21.08
C ASN A 108 20.97 1.59 -20.41
N ASN A 109 20.51 1.19 -19.23
CA ASN A 109 21.08 0.09 -18.45
C ASN A 109 20.17 -1.13 -18.42
N VAL A 110 20.75 -2.31 -18.18
CA VAL A 110 20.02 -3.56 -17.96
C VAL A 110 20.11 -3.92 -16.48
N TYR A 111 18.95 -4.11 -15.86
CA TYR A 111 18.84 -4.44 -14.44
C TYR A 111 18.28 -5.85 -14.26
N PRO A 112 18.77 -6.63 -13.27
CA PRO A 112 18.12 -7.86 -12.88
C PRO A 112 16.71 -7.58 -12.34
N LEU A 113 15.75 -8.45 -12.67
CA LEU A 113 14.36 -8.32 -12.27
C LEU A 113 14.02 -9.31 -11.14
N ILE A 114 13.36 -8.82 -10.10
CA ILE A 114 12.71 -9.63 -9.07
C ILE A 114 11.20 -9.49 -9.21
N VAL A 115 10.49 -10.61 -9.20
CA VAL A 115 9.03 -10.64 -9.06
C VAL A 115 8.71 -11.00 -7.61
N ASP A 116 8.16 -10.04 -6.88
CA ASP A 116 7.76 -10.18 -5.48
C ASP A 116 6.29 -10.63 -5.41
N ILE A 117 6.04 -11.72 -4.67
CA ILE A 117 4.73 -12.36 -4.55
C ILE A 117 4.36 -12.33 -3.07
N HIS A 118 3.30 -11.60 -2.74
CA HIS A 118 2.84 -11.52 -1.35
C HIS A 118 2.28 -12.86 -0.85
N GLY A 119 2.35 -13.11 0.46
CA GLY A 119 1.65 -14.22 1.10
C GLY A 119 0.13 -14.06 0.99
N GLY A 120 -0.64 -15.14 1.07
CA GLY A 120 -2.08 -15.06 0.79
C GLY A 120 -2.80 -16.40 0.71
N PRO A 121 -3.95 -16.44 0.02
CA PRO A 121 -4.24 -15.69 -1.21
C PRO A 121 -4.81 -14.28 -1.01
N HIS A 122 -5.38 -13.97 0.16
CA HIS A 122 -6.03 -12.67 0.41
C HIS A 122 -5.09 -11.57 0.92
N GLY A 123 -3.77 -11.77 0.83
CA GLY A 123 -2.80 -10.69 1.01
C GLY A 123 -2.91 -9.65 -0.10
N ARG A 124 -2.12 -8.59 0.02
CA ARG A 124 -1.94 -7.55 -1.00
C ARG A 124 -0.70 -6.73 -0.65
N PHE A 125 0.01 -6.26 -1.66
CA PHE A 125 0.88 -5.11 -1.56
C PHE A 125 0.04 -3.85 -1.42
N GLU A 126 0.58 -2.91 -0.65
CA GLU A 126 -0.07 -1.67 -0.21
C GLU A 126 0.85 -0.49 -0.54
N ASP A 127 0.32 0.72 -0.50
CA ASP A 127 1.06 1.95 -0.84
C ASP A 127 1.91 2.43 0.34
N GLN A 128 2.57 1.48 1.00
CA GLN A 128 3.45 1.68 2.14
C GLN A 128 4.92 1.44 1.74
N ILE A 129 5.85 1.80 2.60
CA ILE A 129 7.22 1.28 2.49
C ILE A 129 7.22 -0.21 2.84
N ALA A 130 7.69 -1.02 1.89
CA ALA A 130 7.99 -2.43 2.12
C ALA A 130 9.52 -2.63 2.08
N ILE A 131 10.07 -3.01 3.23
CA ILE A 131 11.52 -3.10 3.43
C ILE A 131 12.21 -4.03 2.41
N ASN A 132 11.60 -5.16 2.04
CA ASN A 132 12.18 -6.07 1.06
C ASN A 132 12.34 -5.40 -0.32
N GLN A 133 11.33 -4.67 -0.77
CA GLN A 133 11.34 -3.99 -2.06
C GLN A 133 12.39 -2.86 -2.07
N GLU A 134 12.49 -2.11 -0.98
CA GLU A 134 13.53 -1.09 -0.81
C GLU A 134 14.94 -1.68 -0.80
N ILE A 135 15.16 -2.79 -0.07
CA ILE A 135 16.47 -3.47 -0.03
C ILE A 135 16.88 -3.94 -1.42
N PHE A 136 16.00 -4.64 -2.13
CA PHE A 136 16.32 -5.13 -3.48
C PHE A 136 16.59 -3.97 -4.44
N THR A 137 15.76 -2.94 -4.39
CA THR A 137 15.89 -1.79 -5.28
C THR A 137 17.19 -1.01 -5.03
N LYS A 138 17.59 -0.85 -3.76
CA LYS A 138 18.88 -0.26 -3.38
C LYS A 138 20.09 -1.12 -3.75
N ASN A 139 19.90 -2.41 -4.06
CA ASN A 139 20.94 -3.30 -4.57
C ASN A 139 20.91 -3.43 -6.10
N GLY A 140 20.24 -2.51 -6.80
CA GLY A 140 20.27 -2.45 -8.27
C GLY A 140 19.30 -3.39 -8.98
N TYR A 141 18.28 -3.90 -8.28
CA TYR A 141 17.22 -4.69 -8.90
C TYR A 141 16.03 -3.82 -9.27
N ILE A 142 15.38 -4.13 -10.39
CA ILE A 142 13.99 -3.72 -10.60
C ILE A 142 13.11 -4.74 -9.88
N VAL A 143 12.08 -4.27 -9.15
CA VAL A 143 11.15 -5.15 -8.45
C VAL A 143 9.75 -4.95 -8.99
N ILE A 144 9.08 -6.03 -9.39
CA ILE A 144 7.65 -6.03 -9.72
C ILE A 144 6.89 -6.72 -8.60
N ALA A 145 5.99 -6.00 -7.94
CA ALA A 145 5.13 -6.50 -6.87
C ALA A 145 3.69 -6.58 -7.39
N VAL A 146 3.18 -7.80 -7.55
CA VAL A 146 1.88 -8.07 -8.19
C VAL A 146 0.81 -8.31 -7.12
N ASN A 147 -0.39 -7.75 -7.30
CA ASN A 147 -1.59 -8.13 -6.55
C ASN A 147 -2.47 -9.04 -7.42
N PRO A 148 -2.17 -10.35 -7.51
CA PRO A 148 -2.91 -11.27 -8.35
C PRO A 148 -4.37 -11.40 -7.93
N ARG A 149 -5.20 -11.99 -8.79
CA ARG A 149 -6.56 -12.40 -8.40
C ARG A 149 -6.53 -13.18 -7.08
N GLY A 150 -7.53 -12.98 -6.24
CA GLY A 150 -7.53 -13.47 -4.86
C GLY A 150 -7.06 -12.44 -3.85
N SER A 151 -6.23 -11.46 -4.24
CA SER A 151 -5.82 -10.38 -3.33
C SER A 151 -7.04 -9.63 -2.80
N SER A 152 -6.96 -9.21 -1.54
CA SER A 152 -8.01 -8.38 -0.93
C SER A 152 -7.95 -6.95 -1.48
N SER A 153 -8.99 -6.14 -1.23
CA SER A 153 -9.17 -4.74 -1.68
C SER A 153 -9.62 -4.50 -3.13
N TYR A 154 -9.87 -5.56 -3.91
CA TYR A 154 -10.32 -5.49 -5.31
C TYR A 154 -11.77 -5.96 -5.53
N GLY A 155 -12.55 -6.04 -4.45
CA GLY A 155 -13.94 -6.53 -4.47
C GLY A 155 -14.07 -8.04 -4.27
N SER A 156 -15.32 -8.47 -4.03
CA SER A 156 -15.65 -9.86 -3.70
C SER A 156 -15.28 -10.83 -4.83
N ASP A 157 -15.60 -10.49 -6.08
CA ASP A 157 -15.42 -11.41 -7.20
C ASP A 157 -13.94 -11.66 -7.49
N PHE A 158 -13.12 -10.61 -7.41
CA PHE A 158 -11.67 -10.71 -7.52
C PHE A 158 -11.08 -11.58 -6.40
N GLY A 159 -11.52 -11.37 -5.15
CA GLY A 159 -11.08 -12.17 -4.01
C GLY A 159 -11.51 -13.65 -4.13
N LYS A 160 -12.71 -13.92 -4.65
CA LYS A 160 -13.25 -15.28 -4.79
C LYS A 160 -12.71 -16.03 -6.01
N ALA A 161 -12.05 -15.35 -6.95
CA ALA A 161 -11.53 -15.95 -8.19
C ALA A 161 -10.46 -17.04 -7.99
N VAL A 162 -9.95 -17.21 -6.76
CA VAL A 162 -8.99 -18.26 -6.38
C VAL A 162 -9.62 -19.41 -5.61
N LEU A 163 -10.92 -19.33 -5.28
CA LEU A 163 -11.62 -20.40 -4.58
C LEU A 163 -11.61 -21.66 -5.45
N ASN A 164 -11.16 -22.78 -4.87
CA ASN A 164 -10.95 -24.06 -5.56
C ASN A 164 -9.96 -24.01 -6.74
N ASP A 165 -9.12 -22.96 -6.85
CA ASP A 165 -8.10 -22.81 -7.90
C ASP A 165 -6.75 -22.34 -7.32
N TRP A 166 -6.40 -22.89 -6.16
CA TRP A 166 -5.11 -22.63 -5.51
C TRP A 166 -3.98 -23.21 -6.34
N GLY A 167 -3.01 -22.37 -6.73
CA GLY A 167 -1.89 -22.74 -7.59
C GLY A 167 -2.20 -22.76 -9.10
N GLY A 168 -3.42 -22.39 -9.52
CA GLY A 168 -3.81 -22.35 -10.93
C GLY A 168 -3.35 -21.10 -11.68
N ARG A 169 -4.26 -20.44 -12.40
CA ARG A 169 -3.97 -19.26 -13.26
C ARG A 169 -3.75 -17.96 -12.47
N ILE A 170 -2.94 -18.01 -11.42
CA ILE A 170 -2.78 -16.93 -10.44
C ILE A 170 -1.90 -15.79 -10.98
N ILE A 171 -0.81 -16.09 -11.70
CA ILE A 171 0.14 -15.08 -12.17
C ILE A 171 0.56 -15.28 -13.64
N MET A 172 0.88 -16.49 -14.12
CA MET A 172 1.41 -16.71 -15.47
C MET A 172 1.15 -18.11 -16.08
N THR A 173 -0.10 -18.42 -16.48
CA THR A 173 -0.39 -19.41 -17.55
C THR A 173 -1.68 -19.08 -18.29
#